data_AF-A0A2W7B4K6-F1
#
_entry.id   AF-A0A2W7B4K6-F1
#
_cell.length_a   1.000
_cell.length_b   1.000
_cell.length_c   1.000
_cell.angle_alpha   90.00
_cell.angle_beta   90.00
_cell.angle_gamma   90.00
#
_symmetry.space_group_name_H-M   'P 1'
#
loop_
_entity.id
_entity.type
_entity.pdbx_description
1 polymer ?
#
loop_
_entity_poly.entity_id
_entity_poly.type
_entity_poly.pdbx_seq_one_letter_code
_entity_poly.pdbx_strand_id
1 'polypeptide(L)'
;VNGLPRYDKPPLVYWLMALGYSLPGQESWNPLGTWAARLPSGLASIGVMLALADTLLRWPQPSPGDPPPPPSSRTAALTALTAALAFSLSPLVLLWSRIAVSDALFSGCLAVALLLFWRTWAEPQQFWWPGWAVLGLAVLSKGPVALALAGLTLLGFGWRQQALLPLWRRLRPLPGLALTLAVSGPWYGAMLLVEGRPFWDSFFGYHNFQRFTSVVNEHLQPWWYFLPVLVVASLPFTPLLGLGLVRGLMATTTRSLPPSSSLRSFAACWLLAVLLLFTLAATKLPSYWLPATPAAGLLIALAAQDGVARGGRSQAKAAPDRWFQRAQGLTVALSGLLAAALWASPAWIPLIDDPEMPTLPGELLASGYVLRAALCFSLATLAGAWFWLRTRTPGPGWLLGLQLPLVAFQLLAVLPMWQLGDGVRGRPVRAMAAAAAQLARPGEKLAMVGILKPSLHYYSRRVVLYEGTTADGLANLSDRLRSERRRNLEPSSSMAAPTVLMVIDAATAALPHWRSLKGAPLVSSGLYRLWRVERGRLDQQASSLVRTGKARVSWRDPRPERY
;
A
#
# COMPACT_ATOMS: atom_id res chain seq x y z
N VAL A 1 -12.40 -17.00 0.12
CA VAL A 1 -13.01 -15.94 -0.73
C VAL A 1 -13.74 -16.60 -1.90
N ASN A 2 -14.92 -16.09 -2.30
CA ASN A 2 -15.67 -16.63 -3.45
C ASN A 2 -15.94 -18.16 -3.40
N GLY A 3 -16.29 -18.65 -2.21
CA GLY A 3 -16.59 -20.07 -1.96
C GLY A 3 -15.38 -20.98 -1.76
N LEU A 4 -14.16 -20.44 -1.82
CA LEU A 4 -12.89 -21.19 -1.66
C LEU A 4 -12.12 -20.75 -0.41
N PRO A 5 -11.25 -21.61 0.16
CA PRO A 5 -10.23 -21.18 1.13
C PRO A 5 -9.32 -20.10 0.56
N ARG A 6 -8.63 -19.37 1.43
CA ARG A 6 -7.61 -18.39 1.05
C ARG A 6 -6.55 -18.33 2.13
N TYR A 7 -5.33 -18.74 1.80
CA TYR A 7 -4.23 -18.85 2.76
C TYR A 7 -3.14 -17.79 2.54
N ASP A 8 -3.36 -16.73 1.77
CA ASP A 8 -2.30 -15.78 1.38
C ASP A 8 -1.75 -14.89 2.51
N LYS A 9 -2.57 -14.67 3.55
CA LYS A 9 -2.35 -13.64 4.56
C LYS A 9 -2.83 -14.08 5.95
N PRO A 10 -2.14 -13.68 7.03
CA PRO A 10 -2.62 -13.88 8.39
C PRO A 10 -3.80 -12.95 8.72
N PRO A 11 -4.45 -13.13 9.88
CA PRO A 11 -5.84 -12.74 10.05
C PRO A 11 -6.04 -11.31 10.56
N LEU A 12 -5.02 -10.62 11.08
CA LEU A 12 -5.22 -9.40 11.86
C LEU A 12 -5.98 -8.32 11.08
N VAL A 13 -5.60 -8.12 9.81
CA VAL A 13 -6.29 -7.16 8.95
C VAL A 13 -7.77 -7.52 8.77
N TYR A 14 -8.08 -8.82 8.61
CA TYR A 14 -9.44 -9.30 8.43
C TYR A 14 -10.25 -9.21 9.72
N TRP A 15 -9.65 -9.46 10.89
CA TRP A 15 -10.31 -9.28 12.18
C TRP A 15 -10.67 -7.82 12.43
N LEU A 16 -9.77 -6.89 12.11
CA LEU A 16 -10.06 -5.45 12.24
C LEU A 16 -11.14 -4.98 11.25
N MET A 17 -11.11 -5.50 10.02
CA MET A 17 -12.19 -5.25 9.04
C MET A 17 -13.51 -5.83 9.55
N ALA A 18 -13.51 -7.07 10.04
CA ALA A 18 -14.69 -7.76 10.57
C ALA A 18 -15.29 -7.02 11.77
N LEU A 19 -14.46 -6.48 12.66
CA LEU A 19 -14.90 -5.62 13.77
C LEU A 19 -15.68 -4.41 13.23
N GLY A 20 -15.15 -3.74 12.21
CA GLY A 20 -15.83 -2.63 11.54
C GLY A 20 -17.14 -3.04 10.86
N TYR A 21 -17.20 -4.23 10.28
CA TYR A 21 -18.43 -4.78 9.70
C TYR A 21 -19.47 -5.19 10.76
N SER A 22 -19.03 -5.60 11.94
CA SER A 22 -19.92 -6.03 13.03
C SER A 22 -20.55 -4.88 13.83
N LEU A 23 -20.12 -3.63 13.60
CA LEU A 23 -20.68 -2.48 14.30
C LEU A 23 -22.18 -2.31 13.96
N PRO A 24 -23.05 -2.03 14.95
CA PRO A 24 -24.48 -1.86 14.72
C PRO A 24 -24.81 -0.80 13.67
N GLY A 25 -25.88 -1.03 12.91
CA GLY A 25 -26.34 -0.08 11.88
C GLY A 25 -25.41 0.05 10.67
N GLN A 26 -24.51 -0.92 10.43
CA GLN A 26 -23.54 -0.90 9.32
C GLN A 26 -24.17 -0.63 7.95
N GLU A 27 -25.38 -1.13 7.71
CA GLU A 27 -26.10 -0.89 6.47
C GLU A 27 -26.48 0.58 6.26
N SER A 28 -26.63 1.36 7.33
CA SER A 28 -26.99 2.78 7.29
C SER A 28 -25.76 3.70 7.17
N TRP A 29 -24.74 3.54 8.02
CA TRP A 29 -23.58 4.45 8.03
C TRP A 29 -22.44 4.01 7.07
N ASN A 30 -22.43 2.75 6.63
CA ASN A 30 -21.43 2.24 5.69
C ASN A 30 -22.03 1.20 4.73
N PRO A 31 -23.02 1.57 3.91
CA PRO A 31 -23.78 0.64 3.05
C PRO A 31 -22.89 -0.17 2.09
N LEU A 32 -21.77 0.42 1.64
CA LEU A 32 -20.83 -0.25 0.74
C LEU A 32 -19.73 -1.04 1.47
N GLY A 33 -19.66 -0.94 2.80
CA GLY A 33 -18.60 -1.56 3.59
C GLY A 33 -17.21 -0.94 3.39
N THR A 34 -17.09 0.14 2.61
CA THR A 34 -15.82 0.74 2.20
C THR A 34 -15.06 1.34 3.37
N TRP A 35 -15.75 1.92 4.35
CA TRP A 35 -15.11 2.45 5.56
C TRP A 35 -14.52 1.32 6.39
N ALA A 36 -15.34 0.36 6.83
CA ALA A 36 -14.90 -0.82 7.58
C ALA A 36 -13.70 -1.54 6.91
N ALA A 37 -13.72 -1.69 5.58
CA ALA A 37 -12.63 -2.32 4.84
C ALA A 37 -11.31 -1.54 4.86
N ARG A 38 -11.35 -0.20 4.86
CA ARG A 38 -10.18 0.67 4.68
C ARG A 38 -9.69 1.31 5.98
N LEU A 39 -10.55 1.37 6.99
CA LEU A 39 -10.27 1.99 8.29
C LEU A 39 -9.01 1.44 8.96
N PRO A 40 -8.73 0.11 8.96
CA PRO A 40 -7.49 -0.41 9.53
C PRO A 40 -6.23 0.19 8.88
N SER A 41 -6.22 0.33 7.55
CA SER A 41 -5.12 0.96 6.81
C SER A 41 -4.95 2.44 7.16
N GLY A 42 -6.06 3.18 7.23
CA GLY A 42 -6.05 4.60 7.57
C GLY A 42 -5.57 4.86 9.00
N LEU A 43 -6.10 4.11 9.97
CA LEU A 43 -5.71 4.22 11.38
C LEU A 43 -4.26 3.81 11.61
N ALA A 44 -3.75 2.79 10.91
CA ALA A 44 -2.35 2.40 10.99
C ALA A 44 -1.42 3.55 10.54
N SER A 45 -1.74 4.21 9.43
CA SER A 45 -0.96 5.37 8.97
C SER A 45 -1.05 6.56 9.93
N ILE A 46 -2.22 6.85 10.50
CA ILE A 46 -2.36 7.88 11.54
C ILE A 46 -1.53 7.52 12.78
N GLY A 47 -1.56 6.26 13.21
CA GLY A 47 -0.76 5.75 14.31
C GLY A 47 0.74 5.95 14.08
N VAL A 48 1.24 5.76 12.86
CA VAL A 48 2.63 6.06 12.50
C VAL A 48 2.92 7.56 12.59
N MET A 49 2.05 8.43 12.06
CA MET A 49 2.23 9.87 12.16
C MET A 49 2.37 10.31 13.62
N LEU A 50 1.49 9.81 14.50
CA LEU A 50 1.51 10.09 15.92
C LEU A 50 2.77 9.53 16.59
N ALA A 51 3.17 8.30 16.27
CA ALA A 51 4.38 7.68 16.83
C ALA A 51 5.66 8.42 16.40
N LEU A 52 5.74 8.89 15.15
CA LEU A 52 6.85 9.73 14.66
C LEU A 52 6.91 11.05 15.43
N ALA A 53 5.78 11.75 15.54
CA ALA A 53 5.69 13.04 16.22
C ALA A 53 6.02 12.90 17.71
N ASP A 54 5.42 11.95 18.41
CA ASP A 54 5.67 11.67 19.83
C ASP A 54 7.14 11.29 20.09
N THR A 55 7.77 10.52 19.18
CA THR A 55 9.21 10.20 19.31
C THR A 55 10.06 11.46 19.25
N LEU A 56 9.82 12.33 18.27
CA LEU A 56 10.64 13.54 18.06
C LEU A 56 10.36 14.64 19.11
N LEU A 57 9.15 14.68 19.68
CA LEU A 57 8.83 15.59 20.78
C LEU A 57 9.51 15.18 22.08
N ARG A 58 9.54 13.88 22.40
CA ARG A 58 10.16 13.35 23.63
C ARG A 58 11.68 13.26 23.54
N TRP A 59 12.20 12.88 22.37
CA TRP A 59 13.63 12.81 22.10
C TRP A 59 14.00 13.67 20.89
N PRO A 60 13.99 15.01 21.03
CA PRO A 60 14.50 15.90 19.99
C PRO A 60 15.93 15.52 19.62
N GLN A 61 16.27 15.62 18.34
CA GLN A 61 17.57 15.21 17.83
C GLN A 61 18.50 16.43 17.66
N PRO A 62 19.81 16.27 17.89
CA PRO A 62 20.77 17.33 17.66
C PRO A 62 20.89 17.66 16.17
N SER A 63 21.29 18.89 15.89
CA SER A 63 21.76 19.31 14.57
C SER A 63 23.29 19.35 14.54
N PRO A 64 23.95 19.32 13.37
CA PRO A 64 25.39 19.42 13.28
C PRO A 64 25.94 20.65 14.01
N GLY A 65 26.72 20.43 15.07
CA GLY A 65 27.33 21.49 15.88
C GLY A 65 26.46 22.05 17.01
N ASP A 66 25.19 21.66 17.09
CA ASP A 66 24.25 22.17 18.09
C ASP A 66 23.71 21.03 18.99
N PRO A 67 23.49 21.31 20.29
CA PRO A 67 22.80 20.35 21.17
C PRO A 67 21.35 20.13 20.73
N PRO A 68 20.70 19.02 21.16
CA PRO A 68 19.29 18.80 20.93
C PRO A 68 18.44 19.98 21.44
N PRO A 69 17.43 20.44 20.68
CA PRO A 69 16.57 21.52 21.14
C PRO A 69 15.68 21.04 22.30
N PRO A 70 15.19 21.94 23.18
CA PRO A 70 14.27 21.57 24.24
C PRO A 70 12.98 20.91 23.70
N PRO A 71 12.39 19.92 24.40
CA PRO A 71 11.13 19.27 23.99
C PRO A 71 9.98 20.24 23.72
N SER A 72 9.87 21.31 24.51
CA SER A 72 8.85 22.37 24.37
C SER A 72 9.18 23.42 23.30
N SER A 73 10.31 23.30 22.63
CA SER A 73 10.73 24.29 21.64
C SER A 73 9.92 24.19 20.34
N ARG A 74 9.77 25.34 19.69
CA ARG A 74 9.15 25.43 18.35
C ARG A 74 9.88 24.54 17.32
N THR A 75 11.20 24.38 17.43
CA THR A 75 12.00 23.54 16.53
C THR A 75 11.65 22.05 16.68
N ALA A 76 11.51 21.57 17.92
CA ALA A 76 11.11 20.18 18.18
C ALA A 76 9.70 19.91 17.63
N ALA A 77 8.75 20.82 17.91
CA ALA A 77 7.38 20.70 17.41
C ALA A 77 7.29 20.70 15.87
N LEU A 78 8.03 21.60 15.20
CA LEU A 78 8.05 21.67 13.74
C LEU A 78 8.74 20.45 13.12
N THR A 79 9.81 19.93 13.72
CA THR A 79 10.49 18.72 13.23
C THR A 79 9.58 17.49 13.37
N ALA A 80 8.88 17.37 14.50
CA ALA A 80 7.89 16.32 14.72
C ALA A 80 6.75 16.37 13.69
N LEU A 81 6.17 17.56 13.47
CA LEU A 81 5.10 17.75 12.49
C LEU A 81 5.57 17.47 11.06
N THR A 82 6.72 18.01 10.67
CA THR A 82 7.25 17.84 9.31
C THR A 82 7.68 16.41 9.02
N ALA A 83 8.10 15.62 10.03
CA ALA A 83 8.35 14.19 9.89
C ALA A 83 7.07 13.40 9.63
N ALA A 84 6.02 13.67 10.42
CA ALA A 84 4.69 13.09 10.22
C ALA A 84 4.12 13.42 8.83
N LEU A 85 4.27 14.67 8.37
CA LEU A 85 3.84 15.11 7.05
C LEU A 85 4.71 14.54 5.93
N ALA A 86 6.02 14.43 6.10
CA ALA A 86 6.90 13.80 5.09
C ALA A 86 6.56 12.32 4.88
N PHE A 87 6.20 11.60 5.96
CA PHE A 87 5.66 10.25 5.87
C PHE A 87 4.29 10.24 5.15
N SER A 88 3.34 11.05 5.60
CA SER A 88 1.96 10.97 5.12
C SER A 88 1.76 11.51 3.70
N LEU A 89 2.61 12.44 3.24
CA LEU A 89 2.61 12.98 1.88
C LEU A 89 3.35 12.11 0.86
N SER A 90 3.98 11.02 1.29
CA SER A 90 4.54 10.02 0.38
C SER A 90 3.44 9.50 -0.57
N PRO A 91 3.63 9.51 -1.91
CA PRO A 91 2.63 9.01 -2.85
C PRO A 91 2.18 7.57 -2.54
N LEU A 92 3.10 6.72 -2.09
CA LEU A 92 2.76 5.35 -1.66
C LEU A 92 1.90 5.36 -0.39
N VAL A 93 2.25 6.13 0.63
CA VAL A 93 1.45 6.17 1.88
C VAL A 93 0.05 6.70 1.61
N LEU A 94 -0.09 7.70 0.75
CA LEU A 94 -1.38 8.25 0.34
C LEU A 94 -2.27 7.20 -0.33
N LEU A 95 -1.70 6.43 -1.27
CA LEU A 95 -2.45 5.39 -1.97
C LEU A 95 -2.78 4.21 -1.05
N TRP A 96 -1.77 3.66 -0.35
CA TRP A 96 -1.92 2.43 0.45
C TRP A 96 -2.74 2.61 1.73
N SER A 97 -2.79 3.82 2.30
CA SER A 97 -3.65 4.13 3.46
C SER A 97 -5.14 4.10 3.14
N ARG A 98 -5.53 4.17 1.85
CA ARG A 98 -6.92 4.27 1.38
C ARG A 98 -7.46 2.99 0.75
N ILE A 99 -6.65 1.94 0.69
CA ILE A 99 -7.05 0.66 0.11
C ILE A 99 -7.10 -0.43 1.19
N ALA A 100 -8.00 -1.38 0.97
CA ALA A 100 -8.30 -2.49 1.88
C ALA A 100 -7.29 -3.63 1.70
N VAL A 101 -6.03 -3.38 2.07
CA VAL A 101 -4.91 -4.33 1.96
C VAL A 101 -4.11 -4.40 3.26
N SER A 102 -3.40 -5.51 3.49
CA SER A 102 -2.60 -5.73 4.70
C SER A 102 -1.41 -4.77 4.87
N ASP A 103 -0.95 -4.16 3.78
CA ASP A 103 0.38 -3.54 3.70
C ASP A 103 0.53 -2.31 4.61
N ALA A 104 -0.50 -1.46 4.68
CA ALA A 104 -0.49 -0.28 5.55
C ALA A 104 -0.51 -0.66 7.03
N LEU A 105 -1.36 -1.63 7.41
CA LEU A 105 -1.40 -2.15 8.79
C LEU A 105 -0.06 -2.79 9.19
N PHE A 106 0.47 -3.67 8.35
CA PHE A 106 1.78 -4.28 8.56
C PHE A 106 2.89 -3.24 8.74
N SER A 107 2.95 -2.26 7.82
CA SER A 107 3.97 -1.21 7.87
C SER A 107 3.81 -0.35 9.12
N GLY A 108 2.56 -0.08 9.53
CA GLY A 108 2.27 0.67 10.75
C GLY A 108 2.69 -0.04 12.03
N CYS A 109 2.33 -1.32 12.20
CA CYS A 109 2.77 -2.12 13.33
C CYS A 109 4.30 -2.25 13.36
N LEU A 110 4.94 -2.55 12.22
CA LEU A 110 6.40 -2.65 12.16
C LEU A 110 7.07 -1.32 12.51
N ALA A 111 6.56 -0.20 12.01
CA ALA A 111 7.09 1.12 12.31
C ALA A 111 7.00 1.49 13.79
N VAL A 112 5.83 1.25 14.41
CA VAL A 112 5.65 1.47 15.85
C VAL A 112 6.56 0.56 16.67
N ALA A 113 6.70 -0.72 16.30
CA ALA A 113 7.61 -1.65 16.97
C ALA A 113 9.08 -1.17 16.89
N LEU A 114 9.53 -0.76 15.70
CA LEU A 114 10.89 -0.25 15.50
C LEU A 114 11.16 1.04 16.30
N LEU A 115 10.20 1.97 16.32
CA LEU A 115 10.30 3.17 17.15
C LEU A 115 10.34 2.83 18.64
N LEU A 116 9.53 1.88 19.12
CA LEU A 116 9.55 1.42 20.50
C LEU A 116 10.90 0.78 20.86
N PHE A 117 11.49 -0.05 19.98
CA PHE A 117 12.83 -0.60 20.21
C PHE A 117 13.89 0.49 20.29
N TRP A 118 13.82 1.49 19.40
CA TRP A 118 14.74 2.62 19.47
C TRP A 118 14.53 3.44 20.76
N ARG A 119 13.29 3.64 21.23
CA ARG A 119 13.00 4.33 22.49
C ARG A 119 13.54 3.58 23.71
N THR A 120 13.40 2.26 23.76
CA THR A 120 14.05 1.42 24.80
C THR A 120 15.57 1.53 24.76
N TRP A 121 16.15 1.70 23.56
CA TRP A 121 17.58 1.98 23.43
C TRP A 121 17.94 3.39 23.93
N ALA A 122 17.14 4.40 23.58
CA ALA A 122 17.36 5.81 23.92
C ALA A 122 17.20 6.11 25.42
N GLU A 123 16.23 5.48 26.07
CA GLU A 123 15.90 5.66 27.48
C GLU A 123 15.74 4.28 28.17
N PRO A 124 16.75 3.80 28.91
CA PRO A 124 16.76 2.46 29.50
C PRO A 124 15.63 2.17 30.51
N GLN A 125 14.96 3.21 31.04
CA GLN A 125 13.82 3.05 31.94
C GLN A 125 12.54 2.62 31.21
N GLN A 126 12.47 2.77 29.88
CA GLN A 126 11.33 2.33 29.09
C GLN A 126 11.18 0.81 29.14
N PHE A 127 9.93 0.34 29.16
CA PHE A 127 9.66 -1.09 29.10
C PHE A 127 10.17 -1.69 27.78
N TRP A 128 10.84 -2.84 27.86
CA TRP A 128 11.40 -3.53 26.70
C TRP A 128 10.34 -4.32 25.91
N TRP A 129 9.24 -4.71 26.55
CA TRP A 129 8.25 -5.64 25.99
C TRP A 129 7.24 -5.04 24.98
N PRO A 130 6.83 -3.74 25.02
CA PRO A 130 5.79 -3.24 24.11
C PRO A 130 6.17 -3.35 22.63
N GLY A 131 7.44 -3.09 22.29
CA GLY A 131 7.93 -3.25 20.91
C GLY A 131 7.77 -4.69 20.39
N TRP A 132 7.99 -5.69 21.25
CA TRP A 132 7.85 -7.11 20.90
C TRP A 132 6.38 -7.55 20.75
N ALA A 133 5.48 -7.01 21.58
CA ALA A 133 4.04 -7.25 21.44
C ALA A 133 3.52 -6.68 20.11
N VAL A 134 3.90 -5.44 19.77
CA VAL A 134 3.52 -4.80 18.50
C VAL A 134 4.18 -5.50 17.30
N LEU A 135 5.40 -6.02 17.44
CA LEU A 135 6.02 -6.87 16.42
C LEU A 135 5.22 -8.15 16.16
N GLY A 136 4.62 -8.73 17.20
CA GLY A 136 3.67 -9.85 17.07
C GLY A 136 2.45 -9.50 16.22
N LEU A 137 1.89 -8.29 16.38
CA LEU A 137 0.82 -7.78 15.53
C LEU A 137 1.27 -7.56 14.07
N ALA A 138 2.51 -7.12 13.85
CA ALA A 138 3.08 -7.01 12.51
C ALA A 138 3.19 -8.40 11.84
N VAL A 139 3.64 -9.43 12.58
CA VAL A 139 3.67 -10.83 12.12
C VAL A 139 2.25 -11.32 11.80
N LEU A 140 1.26 -10.98 12.62
CA LEU A 140 -0.15 -11.35 12.40
C LEU A 140 -0.84 -10.53 11.28
N SER A 141 -0.16 -9.51 10.75
CA SER A 141 -0.65 -8.72 9.60
C SER A 141 -0.19 -9.26 8.26
N LYS A 142 1.08 -9.69 8.15
CA LYS A 142 1.67 -10.08 6.85
C LYS A 142 2.67 -11.23 6.90
N GLY A 143 2.96 -11.79 8.08
CA GLY A 143 3.82 -12.96 8.24
C GLY A 143 5.23 -12.65 8.76
N PRO A 144 6.14 -13.64 8.74
CA PRO A 144 7.45 -13.59 9.40
C PRO A 144 8.42 -12.54 8.85
N VAL A 145 8.15 -11.94 7.68
CA VAL A 145 8.94 -10.85 7.12
C VAL A 145 9.12 -9.66 8.08
N ALA A 146 8.18 -9.47 9.03
CA ALA A 146 8.32 -8.48 10.11
C ALA A 146 9.59 -8.70 10.93
N LEU A 147 9.89 -9.97 11.27
CA LEU A 147 11.05 -10.35 12.07
C LEU A 147 12.35 -10.11 11.32
N ALA A 148 12.38 -10.44 10.02
CA ALA A 148 13.54 -10.19 9.17
C ALA A 148 13.87 -8.69 9.08
N LEU A 149 12.86 -7.85 8.82
CA LEU A 149 13.05 -6.39 8.77
C LEU A 149 13.46 -5.79 10.11
N ALA A 150 12.83 -6.22 11.21
CA ALA A 150 13.21 -5.78 12.54
C ALA A 150 14.64 -6.20 12.91
N GLY A 151 14.98 -7.46 12.66
CA GLY A 151 16.31 -8.02 12.90
C GLY A 151 17.40 -7.30 12.10
N LEU A 152 17.22 -7.16 10.78
CA LEU A 152 18.18 -6.44 9.92
C LEU A 152 18.37 -4.98 10.36
N THR A 153 17.28 -4.30 10.72
CA THR A 153 17.34 -2.92 11.22
C THR A 153 18.15 -2.83 12.52
N LEU A 154 17.84 -3.68 13.50
CA LEU A 154 18.48 -3.67 14.82
C LEU A 154 19.94 -4.13 14.76
N LEU A 155 20.26 -5.15 13.95
CA LEU A 155 21.63 -5.62 13.75
C LEU A 155 22.47 -4.56 13.04
N GLY A 156 21.95 -3.98 11.95
CA GLY A 156 22.64 -2.89 11.24
C GLY A 156 22.89 -1.69 12.13
N PHE A 157 21.88 -1.29 12.92
CA PHE A 157 22.01 -0.19 13.88
C PHE A 157 22.99 -0.51 15.02
N GLY A 158 22.89 -1.68 15.64
CA GLY A 158 23.75 -2.09 16.75
C GLY A 158 25.21 -2.26 16.32
N TRP A 159 25.45 -2.80 15.13
CA TRP A 159 26.80 -2.89 14.55
C TRP A 159 27.37 -1.49 14.32
N ARG A 160 26.58 -0.61 13.72
CA ARG A 160 26.96 0.77 13.42
C ARG A 160 27.24 1.62 14.66
N GLN A 161 26.54 1.35 15.76
CA GLN A 161 26.76 1.99 17.05
C GLN A 161 27.86 1.30 17.89
N GLN A 162 28.50 0.24 17.37
CA GLN A 162 29.46 -0.59 18.11
C GLN A 162 28.88 -1.09 19.44
N ALA A 163 27.57 -1.40 19.45
CA ALA A 163 26.79 -1.62 20.66
C ALA A 163 25.82 -2.81 20.53
N LEU A 164 26.17 -3.83 19.74
CA LEU A 164 25.35 -5.04 19.56
C LEU A 164 25.01 -5.72 20.89
N LEU A 165 26.01 -5.96 21.75
CA LEU A 165 25.78 -6.61 23.05
C LEU A 165 24.96 -5.73 24.02
N PRO A 166 25.25 -4.43 24.19
CA PRO A 166 24.36 -3.52 24.92
C PRO A 166 22.92 -3.51 24.40
N LEU A 167 22.73 -3.47 23.07
CA LEU A 167 21.41 -3.47 22.45
C LEU A 167 20.67 -4.78 22.74
N TRP A 168 21.35 -5.93 22.60
CA TRP A 168 20.81 -7.25 22.93
C TRP A 168 20.34 -7.32 24.39
N ARG A 169 21.17 -6.87 25.34
CA ARG A 169 20.84 -6.86 26.77
C ARG A 169 19.65 -5.96 27.09
N ARG A 170 19.54 -4.80 26.44
CA ARG A 170 18.44 -3.85 26.65
C ARG A 170 17.13 -4.35 26.05
N LEU A 171 17.15 -4.89 24.84
CA LEU A 171 15.93 -5.32 24.15
C LEU A 171 15.44 -6.70 24.59
N ARG A 172 16.30 -7.52 25.21
CA ARG A 172 15.96 -8.87 25.69
C ARG A 172 15.25 -9.71 24.61
N PRO A 173 15.90 -10.00 23.48
CA PRO A 173 15.24 -10.59 22.32
C PRO A 173 14.70 -12.00 22.56
N LEU A 174 15.26 -12.81 23.47
CA LEU A 174 14.71 -14.14 23.75
C LEU A 174 13.30 -14.07 24.37
N PRO A 175 13.06 -13.42 25.53
CA PRO A 175 11.71 -13.25 26.05
C PRO A 175 10.84 -12.36 25.15
N GLY A 176 11.46 -11.43 24.41
CA GLY A 176 10.77 -10.63 23.39
C GLY A 176 10.18 -11.47 22.26
N LEU A 177 10.96 -12.36 21.65
CA LEU A 177 10.49 -13.27 20.61
C LEU A 177 9.45 -14.25 21.14
N ALA A 178 9.59 -14.70 22.39
CA ALA A 178 8.55 -15.51 23.05
C ALA A 178 7.23 -14.72 23.16
N LEU A 179 7.26 -13.43 23.49
CA LEU A 179 6.07 -12.58 23.52
C LEU A 179 5.49 -12.35 22.11
N THR A 180 6.32 -12.08 21.11
CA THR A 180 5.88 -11.98 19.71
C THR A 180 5.19 -13.28 19.27
N LEU A 181 5.75 -14.44 19.64
CA LEU A 181 5.15 -15.74 19.37
C LEU A 181 3.86 -15.95 20.16
N ALA A 182 3.77 -15.50 21.41
CA ALA A 182 2.53 -15.59 22.19
C ALA A 182 1.39 -14.77 21.56
N VAL A 183 1.69 -13.62 20.96
CA VAL A 183 0.71 -12.78 20.26
C VAL A 183 0.29 -13.38 18.91
N SER A 184 1.24 -13.91 18.13
CA SER A 184 0.99 -14.31 16.74
C SER A 184 0.77 -15.81 16.54
N GLY A 185 1.47 -16.63 17.32
CA GLY A 185 1.52 -18.09 17.23
C GLY A 185 0.18 -18.81 17.40
N PRO A 186 -0.74 -18.40 18.30
CA PRO A 186 -1.99 -19.11 18.51
C PRO A 186 -2.80 -19.32 17.23
N TRP A 187 -2.86 -18.31 16.35
CA TRP A 187 -3.58 -18.44 15.08
C TRP A 187 -2.89 -19.38 14.10
N TYR A 188 -1.56 -19.30 13.97
CA TYR A 188 -0.81 -20.22 13.12
C TYR A 188 -0.96 -21.67 13.59
N GLY A 189 -0.92 -21.89 14.91
CA GLY A 189 -1.18 -23.20 15.51
C GLY A 189 -2.58 -23.71 15.18
N ALA A 190 -3.61 -22.88 15.37
CA ALA A 190 -4.99 -23.25 15.05
C ALA A 190 -5.18 -23.58 13.55
N MET A 191 -4.59 -22.79 12.64
CA MET A 191 -4.64 -23.07 11.20
C MET A 191 -3.95 -24.37 10.83
N LEU A 192 -2.80 -24.68 11.45
CA LEU A 192 -2.11 -25.94 11.21
C LEU A 192 -2.89 -27.14 11.75
N LEU A 193 -3.58 -27.00 12.87
CA LEU A 193 -4.43 -28.05 13.44
C LEU A 193 -5.66 -28.33 12.58
N VAL A 194 -6.27 -27.29 12.00
CA VAL A 194 -7.52 -27.42 11.21
C VAL A 194 -7.26 -27.77 9.75
N GLU A 195 -6.32 -27.08 9.10
CA GLU A 195 -6.09 -27.17 7.65
C GLU A 195 -4.88 -28.04 7.28
N GLY A 196 -3.93 -28.24 8.20
CA GLY A 196 -2.77 -29.11 7.98
C GLY A 196 -1.83 -28.69 6.84
N ARG A 197 -1.44 -29.66 6.00
CA ARG A 197 -0.47 -29.49 4.90
C ARG A 197 -0.89 -28.43 3.86
N PRO A 198 -2.15 -28.38 3.36
CA PRO A 198 -2.59 -27.33 2.44
C PRO A 198 -2.25 -25.90 2.89
N PHE A 199 -2.47 -25.59 4.17
CA PHE A 199 -2.11 -24.29 4.73
C PHE A 199 -0.59 -24.09 4.81
N TRP A 200 0.16 -25.10 5.25
CA TRP A 200 1.62 -25.04 5.34
C TRP A 200 2.27 -24.77 3.98
N ASP A 201 1.91 -25.56 2.97
CA ASP A 201 2.49 -25.50 1.63
C ASP A 201 2.13 -24.18 0.94
N SER A 202 0.90 -23.69 1.10
CA SER A 202 0.47 -22.41 0.53
C SER A 202 1.05 -21.20 1.28
N PHE A 203 0.83 -21.08 2.59
CA PHE A 203 1.23 -19.90 3.35
C PHE A 203 2.76 -19.82 3.49
N PHE A 204 3.40 -20.83 4.07
CA PHE A 204 4.85 -20.80 4.34
C PHE A 204 5.67 -21.12 3.08
N GLY A 205 5.26 -22.15 2.33
CA GLY A 205 5.92 -22.55 1.09
C GLY A 205 5.77 -21.49 -0.01
N TYR A 206 4.61 -21.42 -0.65
CA TYR A 206 4.39 -20.59 -1.84
C TYR A 206 4.47 -19.08 -1.54
N HIS A 207 3.71 -18.59 -0.56
CA HIS A 207 3.52 -17.15 -0.35
C HIS A 207 4.64 -16.44 0.43
N ASN A 208 5.48 -17.18 1.16
CA ASN A 208 6.63 -16.62 1.90
C ASN A 208 7.95 -17.09 1.30
N PHE A 209 8.26 -18.40 1.32
CA PHE A 209 9.56 -18.91 0.90
C PHE A 209 9.77 -18.80 -0.61
N GLN A 210 8.90 -19.43 -1.41
CA GLN A 210 9.02 -19.45 -2.88
C GLN A 210 8.89 -18.05 -3.48
N ARG A 211 7.99 -17.20 -2.96
CA ARG A 211 7.89 -15.80 -3.41
C ARG A 211 9.15 -14.97 -3.12
N PHE A 212 9.91 -15.32 -2.08
CA PHE A 212 11.19 -14.68 -1.79
C PHE A 212 12.32 -15.22 -2.70
N THR A 213 12.36 -16.53 -2.95
CA THR A 213 13.45 -17.21 -3.67
C THR A 213 13.25 -17.30 -5.19
N SER A 214 12.02 -17.15 -5.68
CA SER A 214 11.67 -17.27 -7.10
C SER A 214 10.68 -16.19 -7.55
N VAL A 215 10.66 -15.94 -8.87
CA VAL A 215 9.69 -15.03 -9.48
C VAL A 215 8.33 -15.72 -9.49
N VAL A 216 7.36 -15.10 -8.82
CA VAL A 216 5.98 -15.58 -8.77
C VAL A 216 5.07 -14.47 -9.30
N ASN A 217 4.01 -14.82 -10.03
CA ASN A 217 3.05 -13.88 -10.64
C ASN A 217 3.67 -12.89 -11.66
N GLU A 218 4.68 -13.30 -12.44
CA GLU A 218 5.31 -12.48 -13.51
C GLU A 218 5.92 -11.15 -13.04
N HIS A 219 6.14 -10.96 -11.73
CA HIS A 219 6.72 -9.72 -11.19
C HIS A 219 8.26 -9.76 -11.14
N LEU A 220 8.91 -10.23 -12.21
CA LEU A 220 10.36 -10.10 -12.33
C LEU A 220 10.68 -8.62 -12.57
N GLN A 221 11.55 -8.07 -11.73
CA GLN A 221 12.02 -6.70 -11.83
C GLN A 221 13.52 -6.67 -11.58
N PRO A 222 14.25 -5.71 -12.19
CA PRO A 222 15.70 -5.61 -12.05
C PRO A 222 16.12 -5.38 -10.59
N TRP A 223 17.37 -5.69 -10.26
CA TRP A 223 17.88 -5.51 -8.89
C TRP A 223 17.79 -4.05 -8.41
N TRP A 224 17.93 -3.08 -9.30
CA TRP A 224 17.83 -1.65 -8.99
C TRP A 224 16.38 -1.13 -8.87
N TYR A 225 15.36 -1.99 -8.99
CA TYR A 225 13.94 -1.63 -9.01
C TYR A 225 13.49 -0.70 -7.86
N PHE A 226 14.01 -0.89 -6.65
CA PHE A 226 13.62 -0.06 -5.51
C PHE A 226 14.24 1.33 -5.49
N LEU A 227 15.25 1.62 -6.33
CA LEU A 227 15.82 2.96 -6.45
C LEU A 227 14.83 3.96 -7.06
N PRO A 228 14.21 3.73 -8.23
CA PRO A 228 13.16 4.61 -8.72
C PRO A 228 11.92 4.61 -7.82
N VAL A 229 11.57 3.49 -7.17
CA VAL A 229 10.48 3.46 -6.18
C VAL A 229 10.77 4.39 -5.00
N LEU A 230 12.00 4.40 -4.48
CA LEU A 230 12.45 5.33 -3.45
C LEU A 230 12.25 6.77 -3.91
N VAL A 231 12.72 7.10 -5.12
CA VAL A 231 12.58 8.45 -5.68
C VAL A 231 11.11 8.85 -5.72
N VAL A 232 10.25 8.06 -6.36
CA VAL A 232 8.81 8.37 -6.50
C VAL A 232 8.11 8.45 -5.14
N ALA A 233 8.42 7.52 -4.22
CA ALA A 233 7.81 7.47 -2.90
C ALA A 233 8.22 8.64 -2.00
N SER A 234 9.31 9.35 -2.30
CA SER A 234 9.74 10.53 -1.54
C SER A 234 9.60 11.84 -2.28
N LEU A 235 9.05 11.88 -3.51
CA LEU A 235 8.85 13.15 -4.23
C LEU A 235 7.93 14.11 -3.44
N PRO A 236 8.23 15.43 -3.44
CA PRO A 236 9.41 16.09 -4.02
C PRO A 236 10.64 16.10 -3.11
N PHE A 237 10.56 15.51 -1.91
CA PHE A 237 11.56 15.53 -0.84
C PHE A 237 12.75 14.57 -1.02
N THR A 238 12.86 13.89 -2.16
CA THR A 238 13.94 12.93 -2.46
C THR A 238 15.35 13.49 -2.20
N PRO A 239 15.68 14.76 -2.54
CA PRO A 239 17.01 15.30 -2.24
C PRO A 239 17.27 15.41 -0.72
N LEU A 240 16.27 15.78 0.08
CA LEU A 240 16.39 15.80 1.54
C LEU A 240 16.53 14.39 2.12
N LEU A 241 15.81 13.41 1.56
CA LEU A 241 15.97 12.00 1.93
C LEU A 241 17.41 11.53 1.72
N GLY A 242 17.99 11.82 0.55
CA GLY A 242 19.38 11.49 0.23
C GLY A 242 20.37 12.14 1.21
N LEU A 243 20.19 13.43 1.50
CA LEU A 243 21.03 14.14 2.47
C LEU A 243 20.90 13.54 3.89
N GLY A 244 19.67 13.28 4.33
CA GLY A 244 19.39 12.68 5.64
C GLY A 244 19.99 11.29 5.78
N LEU A 245 19.87 10.46 4.73
CA LEU A 245 20.47 9.13 4.66
C LEU A 245 21.99 9.21 4.78
N VAL A 246 22.64 10.05 3.95
CA VAL A 246 24.11 10.22 3.99
C VAL A 246 24.58 10.68 5.36
N ARG A 247 23.93 11.69 5.96
CA ARG A 247 24.29 12.17 7.31
C ARG A 247 24.06 11.11 8.38
N GLY A 248 22.96 10.36 8.31
CA GLY A 248 22.71 9.21 9.20
C GLY A 248 23.81 8.15 9.08
N LEU A 249 24.29 7.91 7.85
CA LEU A 249 25.37 6.98 7.51
C LEU A 249 26.80 7.50 7.75
N MET A 250 26.98 8.80 8.01
CA MET A 250 28.28 9.35 8.42
C MET A 250 28.40 9.56 9.94
N ALA A 251 27.29 9.79 10.65
CA ALA A 251 27.29 10.25 12.05
C ALA A 251 27.97 9.32 13.08
N THR A 252 28.19 8.05 12.78
CA THR A 252 28.83 7.08 13.70
C THR A 252 30.19 6.59 13.23
N THR A 253 30.69 7.08 12.09
CA THR A 253 31.98 6.64 11.52
C THR A 253 33.19 7.07 12.37
N THR A 254 33.02 8.09 13.22
CA THR A 254 34.08 8.66 14.05
C THR A 254 33.90 8.42 15.56
N ARG A 255 32.67 8.23 16.06
CA ARG A 255 32.38 7.90 17.47
C ARG A 255 30.95 7.36 17.64
N SER A 256 30.73 6.48 18.63
CA SER A 256 29.37 6.08 19.06
C SER A 256 28.58 7.30 19.51
N LEU A 257 27.35 7.46 19.00
CA LEU A 257 26.46 8.54 19.41
C LEU A 257 25.81 8.23 20.77
N PRO A 258 25.49 9.26 21.58
CA PRO A 258 24.60 9.08 22.72
C PRO A 258 23.30 8.38 22.30
N PRO A 259 22.77 7.41 23.07
CA PRO A 259 21.59 6.64 22.68
C PRO A 259 20.39 7.50 22.27
N SER A 260 20.09 8.56 23.02
CA SER A 260 18.99 9.50 22.73
C SER A 260 19.20 10.34 21.46
N SER A 261 20.43 10.50 20.99
CA SER A 261 20.80 11.29 19.80
C SER A 261 21.00 10.44 18.53
N SER A 262 20.61 9.15 18.58
CA SER A 262 20.94 8.17 17.56
C SER A 262 19.82 7.89 16.54
N LEU A 263 18.69 8.60 16.62
CA LEU A 263 17.48 8.32 15.81
C LEU A 263 17.77 8.40 14.32
N ARG A 264 18.60 9.36 13.89
CA ARG A 264 18.97 9.53 12.47
C ARG A 264 19.72 8.31 11.94
N SER A 265 20.67 7.80 12.72
CA SER A 265 21.44 6.58 12.37
C SER A 265 20.54 5.35 12.37
N PHE A 266 19.63 5.25 13.34
CA PHE A 266 18.62 4.19 13.39
C PHE A 266 17.71 4.21 12.16
N ALA A 267 17.15 5.37 11.79
CA ALA A 267 16.31 5.54 10.61
C ALA A 267 17.06 5.21 9.31
N ALA A 268 18.34 5.56 9.19
CA ALA A 268 19.17 5.16 8.06
C ALA A 268 19.32 3.63 7.96
N CYS A 269 19.60 2.95 9.07
CA CYS A 269 19.69 1.48 9.12
C CYS A 269 18.35 0.81 8.79
N TRP A 270 17.24 1.37 9.28
CA TRP A 270 15.90 0.91 8.97
C TRP A 270 15.60 1.01 7.47
N LEU A 271 15.80 2.19 6.86
CA LEU A 271 15.58 2.37 5.43
C LEU A 271 16.44 1.40 4.60
N LEU A 272 17.72 1.25 4.96
CA LEU A 272 18.62 0.31 4.29
C LEU A 272 18.20 -1.15 4.49
N ALA A 273 17.72 -1.55 5.67
CA ALA A 273 17.26 -2.91 5.91
C ALA A 273 16.09 -3.28 4.98
N VAL A 274 15.13 -2.36 4.80
CA VAL A 274 14.02 -2.54 3.86
C VAL A 274 14.51 -2.60 2.41
N LEU A 275 15.40 -1.66 2.04
CA LEU A 275 15.99 -1.62 0.69
C LEU A 275 16.72 -2.92 0.35
N LEU A 276 17.62 -3.37 1.23
CA LEU A 276 18.43 -4.56 1.03
C LEU A 276 17.57 -5.82 0.97
N LEU A 277 16.65 -6.02 1.93
CA LEU A 277 15.83 -7.23 1.97
C LEU A 277 15.00 -7.40 0.69
N PHE A 278 14.31 -6.34 0.25
CA PHE A 278 13.44 -6.45 -0.92
C PHE A 278 14.19 -6.36 -2.25
N THR A 279 15.35 -5.71 -2.30
CA THR A 279 16.24 -5.78 -3.47
C THR A 279 16.68 -7.22 -3.74
N LEU A 280 16.97 -7.97 -2.67
CA LEU A 280 17.37 -9.39 -2.74
C LEU A 280 16.19 -10.35 -3.00
N ALA A 281 14.94 -9.93 -2.77
CA ALA A 281 13.77 -10.75 -3.06
C ALA A 281 13.55 -10.92 -4.57
N ALA A 282 13.21 -12.13 -5.01
CA ALA A 282 12.97 -12.42 -6.42
C ALA A 282 11.71 -11.73 -6.97
N THR A 283 10.59 -11.84 -6.26
CA THR A 283 9.34 -11.12 -6.58
C THR A 283 9.39 -9.70 -6.04
N LYS A 284 9.18 -8.66 -6.86
CA LYS A 284 9.23 -7.26 -6.41
C LYS A 284 7.92 -6.53 -6.72
N LEU A 285 7.38 -5.88 -5.69
CA LEU A 285 6.17 -5.06 -5.77
C LEU A 285 6.44 -3.65 -5.19
N PRO A 286 5.83 -2.58 -5.72
CA PRO A 286 6.05 -1.23 -5.21
C PRO A 286 5.70 -1.11 -3.71
N SER A 287 4.68 -1.85 -3.26
CA SER A 287 4.22 -1.82 -1.87
C SER A 287 5.23 -2.38 -0.86
N TYR A 288 6.25 -3.10 -1.32
CA TYR A 288 7.33 -3.58 -0.45
C TYR A 288 8.21 -2.43 0.06
N TRP A 289 8.15 -1.26 -0.57
CA TRP A 289 8.81 -0.04 -0.08
C TRP A 289 8.06 0.64 1.08
N LEU A 290 6.77 0.34 1.27
CA LEU A 290 5.95 1.03 2.27
C LEU A 290 6.52 0.99 3.70
N PRO A 291 7.15 -0.10 4.18
CA PRO A 291 7.81 -0.12 5.49
C PRO A 291 9.01 0.82 5.65
N ALA A 292 9.60 1.34 4.56
CA ALA A 292 10.71 2.28 4.61
C ALA A 292 10.25 3.74 4.74
N THR A 293 8.99 4.06 4.42
CA THR A 293 8.51 5.45 4.36
C THR A 293 8.51 6.16 5.72
N PRO A 294 8.30 5.50 6.89
CA PRO A 294 8.41 6.20 8.18
C PRO A 294 9.86 6.62 8.47
N ALA A 295 10.83 5.75 8.17
CA ALA A 295 12.25 6.07 8.26
C ALA A 295 12.63 7.22 7.31
N ALA A 296 12.10 7.20 6.08
CA ALA A 296 12.29 8.28 5.13
C ALA A 296 11.74 9.62 5.67
N GLY A 297 10.55 9.60 6.30
CA GLY A 297 9.96 10.78 6.94
C GLY A 297 10.85 11.38 8.03
N LEU A 298 11.44 10.53 8.89
CA LEU A 298 12.44 10.95 9.89
C LEU A 298 13.67 11.59 9.23
N LEU A 299 14.25 10.93 8.23
CA LEU A 299 15.47 11.40 7.57
C LEU A 299 15.24 12.74 6.84
N ILE A 300 14.11 12.91 6.17
CA ILE A 300 13.72 14.16 5.49
C ILE A 300 13.58 15.30 6.50
N ALA A 301 12.83 15.09 7.58
CA ALA A 301 12.59 16.13 8.58
C ALA A 301 13.86 16.52 9.34
N LEU A 302 14.69 15.54 9.71
CA LEU A 302 15.97 15.78 10.37
C LEU A 302 16.97 16.49 9.45
N ALA A 303 16.99 16.17 8.15
CA ALA A 303 17.80 16.91 7.19
C ALA A 303 17.32 18.36 7.02
N ALA A 304 16.01 18.60 7.10
CA ALA A 304 15.42 19.93 7.07
C ALA A 304 15.71 20.76 8.34
N GLN A 305 15.72 20.11 9.51
CA GLN A 305 16.08 20.72 10.80
C GLN A 305 17.52 21.25 10.79
N ASP A 306 18.45 20.54 10.17
CA ASP A 306 19.86 20.93 10.13
C ASP A 306 20.10 22.29 9.44
N GLY A 307 19.19 22.74 8.57
CA GLY A 307 19.25 24.07 7.95
C GLY A 307 19.04 25.25 8.91
N VAL A 308 18.51 24.97 10.11
CA VAL A 308 18.12 25.93 11.15
C VAL A 308 19.26 26.24 12.12
N ALA A 309 20.23 25.34 12.25
CA ALA A 309 21.20 25.20 13.34
C ALA A 309 22.28 26.31 13.43
N ARG A 310 21.89 27.59 13.40
CA ARG A 310 22.79 28.76 13.50
C ARG A 310 22.27 29.88 14.40
N GLY A 311 21.40 29.54 15.34
CA GLY A 311 20.66 30.50 16.16
C GLY A 311 21.12 30.64 17.62
N GLY A 312 22.32 30.20 18.01
CA GLY A 312 22.76 30.16 19.42
C GLY A 312 24.18 30.67 19.69
N ARG A 313 24.26 31.92 20.18
CA ARG A 313 25.32 32.58 21.01
C ARG A 313 26.81 32.56 20.63
N SER A 314 27.32 31.75 19.71
CA SER A 314 28.71 31.89 19.23
C SER A 314 28.75 32.38 17.79
N GLN A 315 28.99 33.68 17.64
CA GLN A 315 29.06 34.44 16.37
C GLN A 315 30.30 34.13 15.51
N ALA A 316 30.76 32.88 15.44
CA ALA A 316 31.78 32.52 14.45
C ALA A 316 31.10 32.09 13.15
N LYS A 317 31.26 32.91 12.10
CA LYS A 317 30.87 32.74 10.69
C LYS A 317 31.09 31.32 10.13
N ALA A 318 30.27 30.33 10.49
CA ALA A 318 30.26 29.06 9.79
C ALA A 318 29.63 29.28 8.41
N ALA A 319 30.34 29.00 7.32
CA ALA A 319 29.82 29.12 5.96
C ALA A 319 28.59 28.21 5.75
N PRO A 320 27.53 28.63 5.03
CA PRO A 320 26.32 27.84 4.79
C PRO A 320 26.63 26.40 4.37
N ASP A 321 25.91 25.43 4.94
CA ASP A 321 26.06 24.03 4.53
C ASP A 321 25.58 23.91 3.07
N ARG A 322 26.56 23.85 2.16
CA ARG A 322 26.34 23.82 0.71
C ARG A 322 25.53 22.58 0.29
N TRP A 323 25.66 21.46 1.00
CA TRP A 323 24.90 20.25 0.70
C TRP A 323 23.44 20.41 1.09
N PHE A 324 23.16 21.04 2.24
CA PHE A 324 21.80 21.39 2.61
C PHE A 324 21.15 22.36 1.60
N GLN A 325 21.84 23.44 1.23
CA GLN A 325 21.30 24.41 0.27
C GLN A 325 21.02 23.80 -1.10
N ARG A 326 21.88 22.89 -1.57
CA ARG A 326 21.64 22.11 -2.80
C ARG A 326 20.43 21.20 -2.66
N ALA A 327 20.31 20.44 -1.57
CA ALA A 327 19.17 19.56 -1.34
C ALA A 327 17.85 20.34 -1.24
N GLN A 328 17.86 21.49 -0.57
CA GLN A 328 16.72 22.40 -0.52
C GLN A 328 16.35 22.92 -1.92
N GLY A 329 17.32 23.48 -2.66
CA GLY A 329 17.09 24.01 -4.00
C GLY A 329 16.56 22.93 -4.97
N LEU A 330 17.13 21.71 -4.93
CA LEU A 330 16.64 20.58 -5.72
C LEU A 330 15.22 20.15 -5.32
N THR A 331 14.88 20.19 -4.03
CA THR A 331 13.53 19.87 -3.55
C THR A 331 12.51 20.88 -4.10
N VAL A 332 12.85 22.17 -4.08
CA VAL A 332 12.02 23.23 -4.67
C VAL A 332 11.91 23.06 -6.19
N ALA A 333 13.03 22.77 -6.86
CA ALA A 333 13.05 22.54 -8.31
C ALA A 333 12.20 21.33 -8.73
N LEU A 334 12.25 20.22 -7.98
CA LEU A 334 11.41 19.05 -8.22
C LEU A 334 9.93 19.35 -8.01
N SER A 335 9.58 20.13 -6.97
CA SER A 335 8.22 20.62 -6.78
C SER A 335 7.76 21.46 -7.97
N GLY A 336 8.63 22.33 -8.50
CA GLY A 336 8.36 23.15 -9.68
C GLY A 336 8.19 22.33 -10.96
N LEU A 337 9.01 21.29 -11.14
CA LEU A 337 8.89 20.34 -12.26
C LEU A 337 7.56 19.59 -12.21
N LEU A 338 7.14 19.14 -11.03
CA LEU A 338 5.82 18.51 -10.85
C LEU A 338 4.69 19.50 -11.14
N ALA A 339 4.80 20.76 -10.70
CA ALA A 339 3.83 21.80 -11.04
C ALA A 339 3.74 22.00 -12.56
N ALA A 340 4.88 22.11 -13.26
CA ALA A 340 4.94 22.27 -14.70
C ALA A 340 4.32 21.08 -15.45
N ALA A 341 4.63 19.85 -15.01
CA ALA A 341 4.03 18.64 -15.57
C ALA A 341 2.50 18.62 -15.40
N LEU A 342 2.00 19.03 -14.23
CA LEU A 342 0.55 19.14 -13.97
C LEU A 342 -0.11 20.24 -14.80
N TRP A 343 0.54 21.38 -15.01
CA TRP A 343 0.08 22.43 -15.93
C TRP A 343 0.03 21.96 -17.38
N ALA A 344 0.99 21.14 -17.80
CA ALA A 344 1.03 20.52 -19.12
C ALA A 344 0.04 19.34 -19.29
N SER A 345 -0.86 19.10 -18.32
CA SER A 345 -1.79 17.99 -18.34
C SER A 345 -2.71 17.87 -19.56
N PRO A 346 -3.15 18.95 -20.24
CA PRO A 346 -3.88 18.82 -21.50
C PRO A 346 -3.09 18.12 -22.60
N ALA A 347 -1.75 18.13 -22.56
CA ALA A 347 -0.90 17.50 -23.55
C ALA A 347 -0.71 15.99 -23.34
N TRP A 348 -0.81 15.50 -22.09
CA TRP A 348 -0.52 14.10 -21.77
C TRP A 348 -1.70 13.31 -21.20
N ILE A 349 -2.71 13.94 -20.60
CA ILE A 349 -3.91 13.21 -20.13
C ILE A 349 -4.62 12.50 -21.29
N PRO A 350 -4.78 13.10 -22.50
CA PRO A 350 -5.38 12.39 -23.64
C PRO A 350 -4.61 11.14 -24.10
N LEU A 351 -3.34 10.98 -23.69
CA LEU A 351 -2.53 9.80 -24.01
C LEU A 351 -2.80 8.61 -23.06
N ILE A 352 -3.59 8.81 -22.00
CA ILE A 352 -3.97 7.73 -21.09
C ILE A 352 -4.97 6.82 -21.83
N ASP A 353 -4.50 5.64 -22.23
CA ASP A 353 -5.32 4.56 -22.78
C ASP A 353 -5.51 3.47 -21.73
N ASP A 354 -6.66 3.51 -21.04
CA ASP A 354 -7.06 2.47 -20.09
C ASP A 354 -8.40 1.85 -20.55
N PRO A 355 -8.39 0.61 -21.07
CA PRO A 355 -9.60 -0.10 -21.50
C PRO A 355 -10.67 -0.26 -20.41
N GLU A 356 -10.29 -0.21 -19.13
CA GLU A 356 -11.24 -0.28 -18.02
C GLU A 356 -11.85 1.08 -17.64
N MET A 357 -11.28 2.18 -18.13
CA MET A 357 -11.71 3.55 -17.82
C MET A 357 -11.64 4.45 -19.07
N PRO A 358 -12.34 4.11 -20.17
CA PRO A 358 -12.16 4.79 -21.46
C PRO A 358 -12.56 6.27 -21.44
N THR A 359 -13.42 6.69 -20.51
CA THR A 359 -13.86 8.08 -20.36
C THR A 359 -13.00 8.90 -19.39
N LEU A 360 -12.07 8.25 -18.68
CA LEU A 360 -11.26 8.90 -17.63
C LEU A 360 -10.51 10.14 -18.13
N PRO A 361 -9.84 10.15 -19.30
CA PRO A 361 -9.10 11.34 -19.74
C PRO A 361 -10.00 12.57 -19.89
N GLY A 362 -11.16 12.40 -20.52
CA GLY A 362 -12.13 13.47 -20.75
C GLY A 362 -12.73 13.98 -19.44
N GLU A 363 -13.14 13.07 -18.55
CA GLU A 363 -13.68 13.42 -17.24
C GLU A 363 -12.64 14.11 -16.35
N LEU A 364 -11.38 13.64 -16.37
CA LEU A 364 -10.31 14.20 -15.57
C LEU A 364 -9.96 15.64 -16.00
N LEU A 365 -9.90 15.91 -17.31
CA LEU A 365 -9.69 17.26 -17.84
C LEU A 365 -10.87 18.18 -17.52
N ALA A 366 -12.11 17.72 -17.75
CA ALA A 366 -13.32 18.50 -17.50
C ALA A 366 -13.52 18.83 -16.00
N SER A 367 -13.06 17.96 -15.09
CA SER A 367 -13.21 18.15 -13.65
C SER A 367 -12.40 19.32 -13.07
N GLY A 368 -11.33 19.74 -13.75
CA GLY A 368 -10.38 20.74 -13.25
C GLY A 368 -9.54 20.29 -12.04
N TYR A 369 -9.62 19.02 -11.62
CA TYR A 369 -8.87 18.55 -10.43
C TYR A 369 -7.35 18.57 -10.64
N VAL A 370 -6.89 18.31 -11.86
CA VAL A 370 -5.45 18.37 -12.19
C VAL A 370 -4.94 19.81 -12.20
N LEU A 371 -5.77 20.79 -12.58
CA LEU A 371 -5.45 22.22 -12.45
C LEU A 371 -5.33 22.64 -10.98
N ARG A 372 -6.22 22.15 -10.10
CA ARG A 372 -6.11 22.36 -8.65
C ARG A 372 -4.82 21.77 -8.10
N ALA A 373 -4.43 20.60 -8.58
CA ALA A 373 -3.14 20.00 -8.24
C ALA A 373 -1.97 20.89 -8.69
N ALA A 374 -1.99 21.36 -9.94
CA ALA A 374 -0.98 22.25 -10.49
C ALA A 374 -0.82 23.52 -9.63
N LEU A 375 -1.94 24.16 -9.25
CA LEU A 375 -1.96 25.33 -8.36
C LEU A 375 -1.34 25.01 -6.99
N CYS A 376 -1.68 23.89 -6.36
CA CYS A 376 -1.12 23.51 -5.07
C CYS A 376 0.40 23.28 -5.14
N PHE A 377 0.88 22.61 -6.19
CA PHE A 377 2.32 22.42 -6.41
C PHE A 377 3.04 23.72 -6.78
N SER A 378 2.40 24.64 -7.53
CA SER A 378 2.92 25.99 -7.77
C SER A 378 3.06 26.77 -6.48
N LEU A 379 2.05 26.75 -5.59
CA LEU A 379 2.10 27.38 -4.27
C LEU A 379 3.20 26.78 -3.39
N ALA A 380 3.34 25.44 -3.37
CA ALA A 380 4.43 24.77 -2.67
C ALA A 380 5.81 25.22 -3.17
N THR A 381 5.95 25.34 -4.49
CA THR A 381 7.19 25.78 -5.15
C THR A 381 7.51 27.23 -4.82
N LEU A 382 6.52 28.13 -4.89
CA LEU A 382 6.68 29.55 -4.55
C LEU A 382 7.03 29.74 -3.08
N ALA A 383 6.36 29.02 -2.17
CA ALA A 383 6.68 29.05 -0.74
C ALA A 383 8.11 28.55 -0.48
N GLY A 384 8.49 27.42 -1.07
CA GLY A 384 9.84 26.87 -0.97
C GLY A 384 10.91 27.81 -1.53
N ALA A 385 10.67 28.40 -2.71
CA ALA A 385 11.55 29.37 -3.35
C ALA A 385 11.70 30.65 -2.52
N TRP A 386 10.61 31.12 -1.90
CA TRP A 386 10.64 32.30 -1.02
C TRP A 386 11.59 32.09 0.16
N PHE A 387 11.50 30.95 0.85
CA PHE A 387 12.43 30.61 1.94
C PHE A 387 13.86 30.43 1.45
N TRP A 388 14.05 29.76 0.30
CA TRP A 388 15.37 29.50 -0.27
C TRP A 388 16.10 30.80 -0.69
N LEU A 389 15.38 31.76 -1.29
CA LEU A 389 15.95 33.02 -1.77
C LEU A 389 16.15 34.04 -0.64
N ARG A 390 15.22 34.14 0.33
CA ARG A 390 15.28 35.17 1.39
C ARG A 390 16.16 34.78 2.57
N THR A 391 16.38 33.50 2.81
CA THR A 391 17.13 33.05 3.98
C THR A 391 18.21 32.06 3.60
N ARG A 392 19.49 32.41 3.88
CA ARG A 392 20.60 31.46 3.72
C ARG A 392 20.53 30.30 4.72
N THR A 393 19.80 30.50 5.81
CA THR A 393 19.53 29.55 6.92
C THR A 393 18.04 29.62 7.26
N PRO A 394 17.19 28.95 6.47
CA PRO A 394 15.75 28.94 6.72
C PRO A 394 15.44 28.35 8.09
N GLY A 395 14.54 28.99 8.84
CA GLY A 395 13.99 28.42 10.07
C GLY A 395 13.23 27.11 9.79
N PRO A 396 12.83 26.34 10.83
CA PRO A 396 12.28 25.00 10.66
C PRO A 396 10.94 24.99 9.91
N GLY A 397 10.30 26.16 9.78
CA GLY A 397 9.03 26.33 9.09
C GLY A 397 9.11 26.27 7.56
N TRP A 398 10.30 26.25 6.94
CA TRP A 398 10.39 26.24 5.47
C TRP A 398 9.83 24.97 4.85
N LEU A 399 10.15 23.81 5.43
CA LEU A 399 9.65 22.53 4.95
C LEU A 399 8.13 22.46 5.15
N LEU A 400 7.63 22.98 6.27
CA LEU A 400 6.20 23.10 6.53
C LEU A 400 5.51 24.01 5.50
N GLY A 401 6.15 25.13 5.12
CA GLY A 401 5.65 26.02 4.08
C GLY A 401 5.48 25.34 2.72
N LEU A 402 6.37 24.39 2.38
CA LEU A 402 6.24 23.56 1.17
C LEU A 402 5.18 22.45 1.36
N GLN A 403 5.09 21.85 2.55
CA GLN A 403 4.14 20.76 2.84
C GLN A 403 2.68 21.21 2.94
N LEU A 404 2.38 22.41 3.45
CA LEU A 404 0.99 22.86 3.65
C LEU A 404 0.18 22.93 2.35
N PRO A 405 0.68 23.51 1.23
CA PRO A 405 -0.01 23.41 -0.05
C PRO A 405 -0.16 21.97 -0.55
N LEU A 406 0.77 21.08 -0.22
CA LEU A 406 0.66 19.64 -0.57
C LEU A 406 -0.40 18.92 0.27
N VAL A 407 -0.67 19.36 1.50
CA VAL A 407 -1.84 18.92 2.28
C VAL A 407 -3.13 19.39 1.61
N ALA A 408 -3.18 20.65 1.15
CA ALA A 408 -4.32 21.16 0.39
C ALA A 408 -4.53 20.39 -0.92
N PHE A 409 -3.46 20.03 -1.64
CA PHE A 409 -3.50 19.15 -2.81
C PHE A 409 -4.23 17.83 -2.53
N GLN A 410 -4.02 17.23 -1.35
CA GLN A 410 -4.74 16.01 -0.98
C GLN A 410 -6.25 16.20 -0.95
N LEU A 411 -6.70 17.29 -0.31
CA LEU A 411 -8.11 17.58 -0.11
C LEU A 411 -8.80 18.06 -1.38
N LEU A 412 -8.12 18.92 -2.14
CA LEU A 412 -8.70 19.65 -3.27
C LEU A 412 -8.57 18.92 -4.61
N ALA A 413 -7.63 17.99 -4.73
CA ALA A 413 -7.37 17.26 -5.97
C ALA A 413 -7.37 15.73 -5.77
N VAL A 414 -6.56 15.18 -4.86
CA VAL A 414 -6.41 13.71 -4.74
C VAL A 414 -7.72 13.03 -4.34
N LEU A 415 -8.41 13.53 -3.31
CA LEU A 415 -9.69 12.97 -2.87
C LEU A 415 -10.77 13.03 -3.96
N PRO A 416 -11.00 14.17 -4.64
CA PRO A 416 -11.91 14.23 -5.78
C PRO A 416 -11.51 13.32 -6.95
N MET A 417 -10.22 13.25 -7.31
CA MET A 417 -9.75 12.33 -8.37
C MET A 417 -10.00 10.87 -8.01
N TRP A 418 -9.86 10.50 -6.73
CA TRP A 418 -10.19 9.16 -6.25
C TRP A 418 -11.69 8.84 -6.40
N GLN A 419 -12.56 9.81 -6.11
CA GLN A 419 -14.00 9.67 -6.27
C GLN A 419 -14.39 9.57 -7.75
N LEU A 420 -13.75 10.36 -8.62
CA LEU A 420 -13.93 10.27 -10.07
C LEU A 420 -13.53 8.87 -10.57
N GLY A 421 -12.36 8.36 -10.15
CA GLY A 421 -11.93 6.99 -10.43
C GLY A 421 -12.92 5.92 -9.96
N ASP A 422 -13.47 6.06 -8.75
CA ASP A 422 -14.53 5.16 -8.25
C ASP A 422 -15.84 5.29 -9.05
N GLY A 423 -16.13 6.48 -9.59
CA GLY A 423 -17.25 6.75 -10.48
C GLY A 423 -17.14 6.01 -11.81
N VAL A 424 -15.99 6.09 -12.49
CA VAL A 424 -15.78 5.47 -13.81
C VAL A 424 -15.53 3.97 -13.73
N ARG A 425 -14.87 3.49 -12.67
CA ARG A 425 -14.43 2.09 -12.56
C ARG A 425 -15.25 1.26 -11.57
N GLY A 426 -15.58 1.83 -10.41
CA GLY A 426 -16.23 1.11 -9.31
C GLY A 426 -17.75 1.07 -9.41
N ARG A 427 -18.38 2.21 -9.75
CA ARG A 427 -19.84 2.36 -9.82
C ARG A 427 -20.49 1.41 -10.84
N PRO A 428 -19.94 1.20 -12.05
CA PRO A 428 -20.48 0.22 -12.99
C PRO A 428 -20.57 -1.18 -12.41
N VAL A 429 -19.53 -1.64 -11.69
CA VAL A 429 -19.51 -2.97 -11.06
C VAL A 429 -20.56 -3.08 -9.96
N ARG A 430 -20.74 -2.04 -9.15
CA ARG A 430 -21.80 -1.97 -8.13
C ARG A 430 -23.19 -2.01 -8.74
N ALA A 431 -23.41 -1.30 -9.85
CA ALA A 431 -24.67 -1.34 -10.58
C ALA A 431 -24.96 -2.75 -11.13
N MET A 432 -23.96 -3.43 -11.70
CA MET A 432 -24.10 -4.82 -12.14
C MET A 432 -24.38 -5.78 -10.98
N ALA A 433 -23.73 -5.59 -9.83
CA ALA A 433 -23.98 -6.40 -8.63
C ALA A 433 -25.43 -6.24 -8.13
N ALA A 434 -25.91 -5.00 -8.03
CA ALA A 434 -27.28 -4.70 -7.62
C ALA A 434 -28.31 -5.27 -8.61
N ALA A 435 -28.10 -5.07 -9.91
CA ALA A 435 -28.95 -5.61 -10.96
C ALA A 435 -28.97 -7.15 -10.94
N ALA A 436 -27.81 -7.78 -10.76
CA ALA A 436 -27.71 -9.24 -10.67
C ALA A 436 -28.41 -9.80 -9.42
N ALA A 437 -28.48 -9.05 -8.32
CA ALA A 437 -29.24 -9.45 -7.14
C ALA A 437 -30.75 -9.32 -7.35
N GLN A 438 -31.20 -8.22 -7.98
CA GLN A 438 -32.62 -7.95 -8.22
C GLN A 438 -33.24 -8.84 -9.29
N LEU A 439 -32.49 -9.12 -10.36
CA LEU A 439 -33.01 -9.81 -11.55
C LEU A 439 -32.82 -11.33 -11.50
N ALA A 440 -32.11 -11.86 -10.50
CA ALA A 440 -31.81 -13.29 -10.43
C ALA A 440 -33.06 -14.14 -10.26
N ARG A 441 -33.14 -15.22 -11.04
CA ARG A 441 -34.12 -16.30 -10.84
C ARG A 441 -33.61 -17.28 -9.77
N PRO A 442 -34.49 -18.02 -9.08
CA PRO A 442 -34.09 -19.08 -8.16
C PRO A 442 -33.12 -20.07 -8.83
N GLY A 443 -32.00 -20.38 -8.18
CA GLY A 443 -30.97 -21.29 -8.70
C GLY A 443 -30.14 -20.75 -9.87
N GLU A 444 -30.42 -19.54 -10.38
CA GLU A 444 -29.64 -18.91 -11.44
C GLU A 444 -28.23 -18.57 -10.90
N LYS A 445 -27.19 -18.89 -11.67
CA LYS A 445 -25.79 -18.63 -11.28
C LYS A 445 -25.32 -17.28 -11.81
N LEU A 446 -24.23 -16.76 -11.25
CA LEU A 446 -23.61 -15.51 -11.68
C LEU A 446 -22.20 -15.76 -12.22
N ALA A 447 -21.93 -15.22 -13.40
CA ALA A 447 -20.63 -15.27 -14.06
C ALA A 447 -20.15 -13.87 -14.41
N MET A 448 -18.83 -13.71 -14.50
CA MET A 448 -18.19 -12.50 -15.02
C MET A 448 -17.13 -12.88 -16.04
N VAL A 449 -17.21 -12.27 -17.21
CA VAL A 449 -16.40 -12.62 -18.38
C VAL A 449 -15.66 -11.38 -18.89
N GLY A 450 -14.39 -11.57 -19.24
CA GLY A 450 -13.55 -10.51 -19.80
C GLY A 450 -12.80 -9.72 -18.72
N ILE A 451 -13.10 -8.43 -18.55
CA ILE A 451 -12.45 -7.60 -17.52
C ILE A 451 -12.93 -8.01 -16.12
N LEU A 452 -12.15 -8.83 -15.42
CA LEU A 452 -12.56 -9.44 -14.15
C LEU A 452 -12.50 -8.46 -12.98
N LYS A 453 -13.57 -8.42 -12.19
CA LYS A 453 -13.68 -7.62 -10.96
C LYS A 453 -14.10 -8.48 -9.77
N PRO A 454 -13.17 -8.84 -8.86
CA PRO A 454 -13.50 -9.49 -7.60
C PRO A 454 -14.54 -8.73 -6.77
N SER A 455 -14.64 -7.41 -6.95
CA SER A 455 -15.67 -6.56 -6.34
C SER A 455 -17.09 -7.00 -6.68
N LEU A 456 -17.33 -7.67 -7.81
CA LEU A 456 -18.65 -8.21 -8.15
C LEU A 456 -19.10 -9.26 -7.12
N HIS A 457 -18.21 -10.18 -6.72
CA HIS A 457 -18.49 -11.14 -5.65
C HIS A 457 -18.81 -10.41 -4.33
N TYR A 458 -17.99 -9.42 -3.98
CA TYR A 458 -18.16 -8.65 -2.74
C TYR A 458 -19.52 -7.93 -2.67
N TYR A 459 -19.90 -7.19 -3.71
CA TYR A 459 -21.16 -6.41 -3.70
C TYR A 459 -22.40 -7.26 -3.98
N SER A 460 -22.30 -8.33 -4.76
CA SER A 460 -23.45 -9.21 -5.03
C SER A 460 -23.72 -10.20 -3.90
N ARG A 461 -22.75 -10.42 -3.00
CA ARG A 461 -22.76 -11.45 -1.95
C ARG A 461 -23.02 -12.87 -2.50
N ARG A 462 -22.69 -13.12 -3.77
CA ARG A 462 -22.88 -14.40 -4.47
C ARG A 462 -21.57 -14.95 -4.97
N VAL A 463 -21.48 -16.27 -5.11
CA VAL A 463 -20.33 -16.89 -5.80
C VAL A 463 -20.36 -16.49 -7.27
N VAL A 464 -19.23 -16.01 -7.79
CA VAL A 464 -19.07 -15.56 -9.18
C VAL A 464 -18.10 -16.48 -9.90
N LEU A 465 -18.52 -16.99 -11.06
CA LEU A 465 -17.65 -17.71 -11.99
C LEU A 465 -16.92 -16.72 -12.90
N TYR A 466 -15.63 -16.52 -12.66
CA TYR A 466 -14.78 -15.62 -13.44
C TYR A 466 -14.10 -16.37 -14.60
N GLU A 467 -14.21 -15.85 -15.82
CA GLU A 467 -13.56 -16.40 -17.03
C GLU A 467 -12.98 -15.31 -17.94
N GLY A 468 -11.83 -15.61 -18.56
CA GLY A 468 -11.11 -14.67 -19.42
C GLY A 468 -11.77 -14.39 -20.77
N THR A 469 -11.06 -13.68 -21.64
CA THR A 469 -11.54 -13.27 -22.98
C THR A 469 -11.44 -14.40 -24.03
N THR A 470 -10.63 -15.42 -23.79
CA THR A 470 -10.34 -16.51 -24.74
C THR A 470 -11.53 -17.44 -24.98
N ALA A 471 -11.48 -18.22 -26.06
CA ALA A 471 -12.49 -19.25 -26.35
C ALA A 471 -12.53 -20.35 -25.27
N ASP A 472 -11.39 -20.65 -24.64
CA ASP A 472 -11.29 -21.49 -23.44
C ASP A 472 -12.19 -20.97 -22.30
N GLY A 473 -12.30 -19.65 -22.13
CA GLY A 473 -13.17 -19.06 -21.09
C GLY A 473 -14.64 -19.44 -21.26
N LEU A 474 -15.12 -19.54 -22.49
CA LEU A 474 -16.49 -20.00 -22.78
C LEU A 474 -16.65 -21.49 -22.46
N ALA A 475 -15.71 -22.32 -22.89
CA ALA A 475 -15.71 -23.76 -22.60
C ALA A 475 -15.64 -24.03 -21.09
N ASN A 476 -14.76 -23.31 -20.40
CA ASN A 476 -14.61 -23.37 -18.95
C ASN A 476 -15.89 -22.94 -18.23
N LEU A 477 -16.54 -21.86 -18.66
CA LEU A 477 -17.79 -21.43 -18.03
C LEU A 477 -18.87 -22.52 -18.13
N SER A 478 -19.07 -23.08 -19.32
CA SER A 478 -20.04 -24.17 -19.54
C SER A 478 -19.73 -25.38 -18.65
N ASP A 479 -18.46 -25.82 -18.59
CA ASP A 479 -18.06 -26.97 -17.79
C ASP A 479 -18.19 -26.70 -16.29
N ARG A 480 -17.77 -25.53 -15.81
CA ARG A 480 -17.85 -25.13 -14.40
C ARG A 480 -19.29 -25.04 -13.91
N LEU A 481 -20.21 -24.50 -14.71
CA LEU A 481 -21.63 -24.48 -14.38
C LEU A 481 -22.21 -25.89 -14.13
N ARG A 482 -21.67 -26.91 -14.83
CA ARG A 482 -22.10 -28.30 -14.75
C ARG A 482 -21.37 -29.14 -13.70
N SER A 483 -20.14 -28.78 -13.35
CA SER A 483 -19.27 -29.68 -12.58
C SER A 483 -18.57 -29.03 -11.37
N GLU A 484 -18.43 -27.71 -11.33
CA GLU A 484 -17.74 -27.06 -10.23
C GLU A 484 -18.63 -26.99 -8.98
N ARG A 485 -18.07 -27.45 -7.86
CA ARG A 485 -18.68 -27.38 -6.53
C ARG A 485 -17.83 -26.48 -5.63
N ARG A 486 -18.48 -25.52 -4.96
CA ARG A 486 -17.86 -24.67 -3.93
C ARG A 486 -18.83 -24.45 -2.79
N ARG A 487 -18.32 -23.91 -1.67
CA ARG A 487 -19.22 -23.39 -0.63
C ARG A 487 -20.15 -22.33 -1.25
N ASN A 488 -21.46 -22.56 -1.15
CA ASN A 488 -22.52 -21.73 -1.75
C ASN A 488 -22.57 -21.74 -3.29
N LEU A 489 -22.05 -22.78 -3.95
CA LEU A 489 -22.21 -23.03 -5.38
C LEU A 489 -22.32 -24.53 -5.66
N GLU A 490 -23.51 -24.94 -6.08
CA GLU A 490 -23.80 -26.33 -6.48
C GLU A 490 -23.83 -26.46 -8.01
N PRO A 491 -23.26 -27.53 -8.59
CA PRO A 491 -23.38 -27.80 -10.02
C PRO A 491 -24.84 -28.07 -10.41
N SER A 492 -25.22 -27.73 -11.65
CA SER A 492 -26.59 -27.97 -12.14
C SER A 492 -26.59 -28.22 -13.64
N SER A 493 -27.53 -29.01 -14.14
CA SER A 493 -27.72 -29.18 -15.58
C SER A 493 -28.37 -27.93 -16.20
N SER A 494 -28.28 -27.80 -17.52
CA SER A 494 -28.99 -26.75 -18.27
C SER A 494 -30.51 -26.95 -18.26
N MET A 495 -31.02 -28.13 -17.89
CA MET A 495 -32.47 -28.32 -17.66
C MET A 495 -32.89 -27.80 -16.28
N ALA A 496 -32.10 -28.07 -15.24
CA ALA A 496 -32.42 -27.67 -13.87
C ALA A 496 -32.24 -26.16 -13.62
N ALA A 497 -31.24 -25.55 -14.26
CA ALA A 497 -31.09 -24.09 -14.29
C ALA A 497 -30.85 -23.68 -15.74
N PRO A 498 -31.89 -23.22 -16.46
CA PRO A 498 -31.83 -22.95 -17.91
C PRO A 498 -31.05 -21.70 -18.28
N THR A 499 -30.81 -20.81 -17.31
CA THR A 499 -30.12 -19.55 -17.56
C THR A 499 -28.99 -19.29 -16.57
N VAL A 500 -28.07 -18.41 -16.98
CA VAL A 500 -27.01 -17.85 -16.14
C VAL A 500 -26.99 -16.34 -16.34
N LEU A 501 -26.84 -15.60 -15.24
CA LEU A 501 -26.55 -14.16 -15.32
C LEU A 501 -25.06 -13.97 -15.60
N MET A 502 -24.74 -13.17 -16.60
CA MET A 502 -23.38 -12.94 -17.06
C MET A 502 -23.11 -11.45 -17.14
N VAL A 503 -22.14 -10.99 -16.35
CA VAL A 503 -21.57 -9.65 -16.49
C VAL A 503 -20.43 -9.74 -17.49
N ILE A 504 -20.51 -9.00 -18.59
CA ILE A 504 -19.52 -9.02 -19.67
C ILE A 504 -19.20 -7.59 -20.11
N ASP A 505 -17.91 -7.28 -20.32
CA ASP A 505 -17.51 -5.97 -20.84
C ASP A 505 -17.81 -5.84 -22.34
N ALA A 506 -17.90 -4.59 -22.79
CA ALA A 506 -18.33 -4.27 -24.14
C ALA A 506 -17.41 -4.82 -25.24
N ALA A 507 -16.10 -4.88 -25.00
CA ALA A 507 -15.11 -5.38 -25.95
C ALA A 507 -15.16 -6.91 -26.03
N THR A 508 -15.20 -7.60 -24.88
CA THR A 508 -15.32 -9.05 -24.83
C THR A 508 -16.64 -9.53 -25.44
N ALA A 509 -17.74 -8.81 -25.22
CA ALA A 509 -19.03 -9.07 -25.83
C ALA A 509 -19.04 -8.99 -27.37
N ALA A 510 -18.05 -8.31 -27.98
CA ALA A 510 -17.92 -8.20 -29.44
C ALA A 510 -17.13 -9.36 -30.06
N LEU A 511 -16.42 -10.17 -29.26
CA LEU A 511 -15.64 -11.30 -29.75
C LEU A 511 -16.53 -12.38 -30.39
N PRO A 512 -16.08 -13.09 -31.45
CA PRO A 512 -16.91 -14.00 -32.21
C PRO A 512 -17.61 -15.09 -31.38
N HIS A 513 -16.90 -15.67 -30.41
CA HIS A 513 -17.43 -16.73 -29.55
C HIS A 513 -18.42 -16.23 -28.50
N TRP A 514 -18.42 -14.94 -28.14
CA TRP A 514 -19.41 -14.37 -27.22
C TRP A 514 -20.58 -13.70 -27.96
N ARG A 515 -20.33 -13.19 -29.17
CA ARG A 515 -21.32 -12.48 -29.99
C ARG A 515 -22.54 -13.33 -30.36
N SER A 516 -22.38 -14.63 -30.56
CA SER A 516 -23.48 -15.57 -30.85
C SER A 516 -24.37 -15.85 -29.63
N LEU A 517 -23.88 -15.61 -28.42
CA LEU A 517 -24.67 -15.70 -27.18
C LEU A 517 -25.32 -14.36 -26.81
N LYS A 518 -25.14 -13.33 -27.63
CA LYS A 518 -25.62 -11.97 -27.37
C LYS A 518 -27.15 -11.93 -27.41
N GLY A 519 -27.73 -11.55 -26.27
CA GLY A 519 -29.12 -11.09 -26.16
C GLY A 519 -29.20 -9.57 -25.93
N ALA A 520 -30.43 -9.05 -25.81
CA ALA A 520 -30.63 -7.70 -25.29
C ALA A 520 -30.12 -7.64 -23.84
N PRO A 521 -29.23 -6.69 -23.49
CA PRO A 521 -28.75 -6.59 -22.11
C PRO A 521 -29.91 -6.24 -21.18
N LEU A 522 -29.99 -6.92 -20.04
CA LEU A 522 -30.97 -6.59 -19.01
C LEU A 522 -30.69 -5.21 -18.41
N VAL A 523 -29.41 -4.91 -18.19
CA VAL A 523 -28.91 -3.63 -17.68
C VAL A 523 -27.54 -3.35 -18.32
N SER A 524 -27.22 -2.08 -18.55
CA SER A 524 -25.88 -1.63 -18.94
C SER A 524 -25.42 -0.50 -18.01
N SER A 525 -24.14 -0.50 -17.64
CA SER A 525 -23.54 0.59 -16.86
C SER A 525 -22.04 0.66 -17.16
N GLY A 526 -21.56 1.85 -17.52
CA GLY A 526 -20.20 2.02 -18.03
C GLY A 526 -19.92 1.04 -19.18
N LEU A 527 -18.79 0.34 -19.11
CA LEU A 527 -18.41 -0.68 -20.09
C LEU A 527 -19.07 -2.06 -19.87
N TYR A 528 -19.77 -2.29 -18.76
CA TYR A 528 -20.33 -3.60 -18.43
C TYR A 528 -21.79 -3.72 -18.85
N ARG A 529 -22.14 -4.93 -19.29
CA ARG A 529 -23.49 -5.35 -19.64
C ARG A 529 -23.86 -6.57 -18.80
N LEU A 530 -25.09 -6.59 -18.29
CA LEU A 530 -25.67 -7.77 -17.64
C LEU A 530 -26.54 -8.52 -18.65
N TRP A 531 -26.13 -9.72 -19.02
CA TRP A 531 -26.87 -10.61 -19.90
C TRP A 531 -27.51 -11.75 -19.11
N ARG A 532 -28.66 -12.22 -19.60
CA ARG A 532 -29.18 -13.53 -19.26
C ARG A 532 -28.90 -14.46 -20.43
N VAL A 533 -28.03 -15.42 -20.22
CA VAL A 533 -27.59 -16.35 -21.26
C VAL A 533 -28.29 -17.68 -21.07
N GLU A 534 -28.89 -18.20 -22.14
CA GLU A 534 -29.45 -19.55 -22.19
C GLU A 534 -28.32 -20.58 -22.12
N ARG A 535 -28.36 -21.43 -21.10
CA ARG A 535 -27.31 -22.42 -20.87
C ARG A 535 -27.26 -23.50 -21.94
N GLY A 536 -28.40 -23.84 -22.56
CA GLY A 536 -28.42 -24.74 -23.72
C GLY A 536 -27.58 -24.23 -24.89
N ARG A 537 -27.71 -22.94 -25.24
CA ARG A 537 -26.90 -22.32 -26.31
C ARG A 537 -25.43 -22.22 -25.92
N LEU A 538 -25.14 -21.85 -24.66
CA LEU A 538 -23.78 -21.82 -24.13
C LEU A 538 -23.10 -23.21 -24.23
N ASP A 539 -23.80 -24.27 -23.83
CA ASP A 539 -23.28 -25.63 -23.85
C ASP A 539 -23.06 -26.15 -25.28
N GLN A 540 -23.99 -25.87 -26.20
CA GLN A 540 -23.84 -26.22 -27.63
C GLN A 540 -22.63 -25.52 -28.24
N GLN A 541 -22.46 -24.23 -27.98
CA GLN A 541 -21.33 -23.47 -28.49
C GLN A 541 -20.00 -23.90 -27.89
N ALA A 542 -19.95 -24.13 -26.57
CA ALA A 542 -18.79 -24.70 -25.90
C ALA A 542 -18.38 -26.03 -26.55
N SER A 543 -19.34 -26.93 -26.74
CA SER A 543 -19.11 -28.24 -27.35
C SER A 543 -18.65 -28.14 -28.80
N SER A 544 -19.13 -27.15 -29.56
CA SER A 544 -18.65 -26.89 -30.93
C SER A 544 -17.20 -26.41 -30.95
N LEU A 545 -16.84 -25.46 -30.09
CA LEU A 545 -15.47 -24.93 -30.00
C LEU A 545 -14.47 -26.01 -29.55
N VAL A 546 -14.86 -26.86 -28.60
CA VAL A 546 -14.02 -27.97 -28.14
C VAL A 546 -13.85 -29.03 -29.23
N ARG A 547 -14.93 -29.44 -29.91
CA ARG A 547 -14.85 -30.44 -31.00
C ARG A 547 -14.02 -29.95 -32.19
N THR A 548 -14.04 -28.65 -32.47
CA THR A 548 -13.25 -28.04 -33.55
C THR A 548 -11.82 -27.70 -33.14
N GLY A 549 -11.38 -28.06 -31.93
CA GLY A 549 -10.04 -27.78 -31.41
C GLY A 549 -9.76 -26.29 -31.13
N LYS A 550 -10.79 -25.44 -31.19
CA LYS A 550 -10.68 -23.99 -30.98
C LYS A 550 -10.70 -23.56 -29.52
N ALA A 551 -11.06 -24.47 -28.61
CA ALA A 551 -11.06 -24.25 -27.17
C ALA A 551 -10.79 -25.57 -26.42
N ARG A 552 -10.30 -25.48 -25.19
CA ARG A 552 -10.18 -26.60 -24.25
C ARG A 552 -10.70 -26.25 -22.86
N VAL A 553 -11.16 -27.26 -22.13
CA VAL A 553 -11.54 -27.11 -20.71
C VAL A 553 -10.26 -27.14 -19.87
N SER A 554 -9.74 -25.96 -19.54
CA SER A 554 -8.46 -25.77 -18.84
C SER A 554 -8.60 -25.32 -17.39
N TRP A 555 -9.82 -25.06 -16.90
CA TRP A 555 -10.00 -24.56 -15.52
C TRP A 555 -9.66 -25.60 -14.44
N ARG A 556 -9.56 -26.89 -14.80
CA ARG A 556 -9.13 -27.98 -13.92
C ARG A 556 -7.61 -28.14 -13.87
N ASP A 557 -6.89 -27.50 -14.78
CA ASP A 557 -5.44 -27.51 -14.79
C ASP A 557 -4.94 -26.88 -13.48
N PRO A 558 -3.92 -27.46 -12.82
CA PRO A 558 -3.34 -26.87 -11.61
C PRO A 558 -2.89 -25.44 -11.86
N ARG A 559 -3.40 -24.50 -11.06
CA ARG A 559 -2.96 -23.10 -11.07
C ARG A 559 -2.53 -22.72 -9.66
N PRO A 560 -1.21 -22.68 -9.37
CA PRO A 560 -0.69 -22.30 -8.06
C PRO A 560 -1.18 -20.93 -7.58
N GLU A 561 -1.47 -20.01 -8.52
CA GLU A 561 -1.99 -18.68 -8.22
C GLU A 561 -3.47 -18.67 -7.75
N ARG A 562 -4.18 -19.78 -7.89
CA ARG A 562 -5.63 -19.90 -7.64
C ARG A 562 -5.95 -20.44 -6.23
N TYR A 563 -4.96 -20.92 -5.49
CA TYR A 563 -5.11 -21.62 -4.19
C TYR A 563 -4.36 -20.95 -3.04
#